data_AF-A0A520ICY1-F1
#
_entry.id   AF-A0A520ICY1-F1
#
_cell.length_a   1.000
_cell.length_b   1.000
_cell.length_c   1.000
_cell.angle_alpha   90.00
_cell.angle_beta   90.00
_cell.angle_gamma   90.00
#
_symmetry.space_group_name_H-M   'P 1'
#
loop_
_entity.id
_entity.type
_entity.pdbx_description
1 polymer ?
#
loop_
_entity_poly.entity_id
_entity_poly.type
_entity_poly.pdbx_seq_one_letter_code
_entity_poly.pdbx_strand_id
1 'polypeptide(L)'
;MHAEAIRDQHRADHQQDPAAHDYGDDRNHHAHVMSTTRIVDADGLGAKTRQLDVRSSASIEVEEIRASWAAQINDALELAQVAERVDHRSYARQGVEMEPTVKMG
;
A
#
# COMPACT_ATOMS: atom_id res chain seq x y z
N MET A 1 18.89 6.60 8.76
CA MET A 1 17.90 7.28 9.62
C MET A 1 16.63 7.66 8.83
N HIS A 2 16.06 6.78 7.99
CA HIS A 2 14.93 7.15 7.11
C HIS A 2 13.72 6.20 7.16
N ALA A 3 13.83 5.02 7.79
CA ALA A 3 12.75 4.04 7.79
C ALA A 3 11.64 4.29 8.84
N GLU A 4 11.85 5.21 9.80
CA GLU A 4 10.86 5.53 10.83
C GLU A 4 9.93 6.69 10.48
N ALA A 5 10.25 7.50 9.45
CA ALA A 5 9.51 8.74 9.15
C ALA A 5 8.18 8.52 8.41
N ILE A 6 8.03 7.43 7.64
CA ILE A 6 6.83 7.20 6.81
C ILE A 6 5.64 6.74 7.66
N ARG A 7 5.89 6.12 8.82
CA ARG A 7 4.84 5.59 9.70
C ARG A 7 3.97 6.69 10.33
N ASP A 8 4.54 7.88 10.54
CA ASP A 8 3.89 8.98 11.26
C ASP A 8 3.21 9.99 10.32
N GLN A 9 3.48 9.91 9.01
CA GLN A 9 3.04 10.91 8.03
C GLN A 9 1.64 10.62 7.45
N HIS A 10 1.06 9.46 7.75
CA HIS A 10 -0.20 8.99 7.19
C HIS A 10 -1.11 8.43 8.29
N ARG A 11 -1.85 9.32 8.95
CA ARG A 11 -3.03 8.91 9.72
C ARG A 11 -4.06 8.34 8.74
N ALA A 12 -4.15 7.02 8.68
CA ALA A 12 -5.19 6.32 7.93
C ALA A 12 -6.44 6.24 8.79
N ASP A 13 -7.46 7.00 8.45
CA ASP A 13 -8.80 6.77 9.00
C ASP A 13 -9.38 5.54 8.29
N HIS A 14 -9.34 4.39 8.98
CA HIS A 14 -9.96 3.16 8.51
C HIS A 14 -11.48 3.28 8.62
N GLN A 15 -12.12 3.81 7.59
CA GLN A 15 -13.56 3.70 7.41
C GLN A 15 -13.85 2.33 6.77
N GLN A 16 -14.35 1.37 7.54
CA GLN A 16 -15.03 0.20 6.96
C GLN A 16 -16.38 0.69 6.40
N ASP A 17 -16.59 0.53 5.10
CA ASP A 17 -17.89 0.72 4.46
C ASP A 17 -18.71 -0.58 4.62
N PRO A 18 -19.87 -0.56 5.31
CA PRO A 18 -20.72 -1.73 5.50
C PRO A 18 -21.68 -2.03 4.33
N ALA A 19 -21.57 -1.34 3.19
CA ALA A 19 -22.46 -1.58 2.05
C ALA A 19 -22.12 -2.91 1.35
N ALA A 20 -23.01 -3.89 1.50
CA ALA A 20 -23.05 -5.11 0.72
C ALA A 20 -23.03 -4.78 -0.80
N HIS A 21 -22.17 -5.50 -1.50
CA HIS A 21 -21.79 -5.30 -2.90
C HIS A 21 -22.91 -5.62 -3.89
N ASP A 22 -23.17 -4.73 -4.86
CA ASP A 22 -24.01 -5.05 -6.04
C ASP A 22 -23.27 -4.88 -7.39
N TYR A 23 -21.94 -4.63 -7.40
CA TYR A 23 -21.20 -4.42 -8.66
C TYR A 23 -19.69 -4.76 -8.62
N GLY A 24 -19.28 -5.79 -7.88
CA GLY A 24 -17.88 -6.27 -7.86
C GLY A 24 -17.78 -7.75 -7.55
N ASP A 25 -16.77 -8.43 -8.12
CA ASP A 25 -16.48 -9.84 -7.80
C ASP A 25 -16.12 -9.97 -6.31
N ASP A 26 -16.91 -10.75 -5.57
CA ASP A 26 -16.74 -11.00 -4.13
C ASP A 26 -15.39 -11.64 -3.77
N ARG A 27 -14.63 -12.10 -4.76
CA ARG A 27 -13.26 -12.60 -4.57
C ARG A 27 -12.21 -11.49 -4.50
N ASN A 28 -12.55 -10.25 -4.87
CA ASN A 28 -11.62 -9.12 -4.94
C ASN A 28 -11.92 -8.07 -3.85
N HIS A 29 -11.55 -8.41 -2.62
CA HIS A 29 -11.64 -7.49 -1.48
C HIS A 29 -10.63 -6.36 -1.62
N HIS A 30 -11.11 -5.11 -1.69
CA HIS A 30 -10.27 -3.92 -1.84
C HIS A 30 -10.75 -2.79 -0.93
N ALA A 31 -9.85 -1.86 -0.63
CA ALA A 31 -10.12 -0.69 0.19
C ALA A 31 -9.52 0.57 -0.45
N HIS A 32 -10.19 1.70 -0.25
CA HIS A 32 -9.68 3.02 -0.60
C HIS A 32 -9.08 3.67 0.64
N VAL A 33 -7.79 3.98 0.59
CA VAL A 33 -7.09 4.73 1.63
C VAL A 33 -6.69 6.09 1.06
N MET A 34 -7.24 7.15 1.63
CA MET A 34 -6.92 8.52 1.22
C MET A 34 -5.78 9.05 2.07
N SER A 35 -4.85 9.78 1.43
CA SER A 35 -3.72 10.41 2.10
C SER A 35 -3.59 11.89 1.72
N THR A 36 -2.99 12.67 2.60
CA THR A 36 -2.74 14.10 2.39
C THR A 36 -1.54 14.32 1.46
N THR A 37 -1.57 15.43 0.71
CA THR A 37 -0.43 15.91 -0.09
C THR A 37 0.36 17.00 0.62
N ARG A 38 0.25 17.06 1.96
CA ARG A 38 0.94 18.01 2.82
C ARG A 38 1.91 17.28 3.73
N ILE A 39 2.99 17.96 4.10
CA ILE A 39 3.87 17.50 5.17
C ILE A 39 3.05 17.48 6.47
N VAL A 40 3.17 16.39 7.23
CA VAL A 40 2.57 16.28 8.56
C VAL A 40 3.68 16.51 9.58
N ASP A 41 3.45 17.42 10.51
CA ASP A 41 4.35 17.71 11.63
C ASP A 41 3.55 17.78 12.94
N ALA A 42 4.23 18.06 14.06
CA ALA A 42 3.60 18.12 15.38
C ALA A 42 2.54 19.23 15.49
N ASP A 43 2.62 20.26 14.66
CA ASP A 43 1.68 21.39 14.63
C ASP A 43 0.51 21.15 13.65
N GLY A 44 0.59 20.09 12.84
CA GLY A 44 -0.50 19.58 12.00
C GLY A 44 -0.12 19.47 10.52
N LEU A 45 -0.98 19.99 9.65
CA LEU A 45 -0.79 19.91 8.19
C LEU A 45 -0.02 21.14 7.68
N GLY A 46 1.25 20.93 7.36
CA GLY A 46 2.15 21.95 6.83
C GLY A 46 2.00 22.22 5.33
N ALA A 47 3.13 22.55 4.69
CA ALA A 47 3.17 22.93 3.28
C ALA A 47 2.77 21.77 2.35
N LYS A 48 2.20 22.12 1.19
CA LYS A 48 1.94 21.16 0.12
C LYS A 48 3.26 20.63 -0.43
N THR A 49 3.40 19.31 -0.50
CA THR A 49 4.53 18.63 -1.13
C THR A 49 4.18 18.17 -2.55
N ARG A 50 5.22 17.94 -3.36
CA ARG A 50 5.15 17.42 -4.75
C ARG A 50 5.88 16.08 -4.89
N GLN A 51 6.24 15.46 -3.77
CA GLN A 51 7.05 14.24 -3.69
C GLN A 51 6.42 13.07 -4.46
N LEU A 52 5.09 12.97 -4.45
CA LEU A 52 4.30 11.99 -5.21
C LEU A 52 3.90 12.48 -6.62
N ASP A 53 4.13 13.75 -6.96
CA ASP A 53 3.76 14.33 -8.26
C ASP A 53 4.88 14.17 -9.30
N VAL A 54 6.15 14.19 -8.85
CA VAL A 54 7.32 14.11 -9.74
C VAL A 54 7.70 12.65 -9.94
N ARG A 55 7.63 12.17 -11.18
CA ARG A 55 7.81 10.74 -11.53
C ARG A 55 9.02 10.07 -10.88
N SER A 56 10.18 10.75 -10.86
CA SER A 56 11.43 10.20 -10.34
C SER A 56 11.44 10.04 -8.82
N SER A 57 10.88 11.00 -8.07
CA SER A 57 10.73 10.85 -6.61
C SER A 57 9.56 9.94 -6.26
N ALA A 58 8.44 10.07 -6.98
CA ALA A 58 7.24 9.29 -6.75
C ALA A 58 7.49 7.78 -6.91
N SER A 59 8.37 7.36 -7.83
CA SER A 59 8.70 5.94 -7.96
C SER A 59 9.38 5.36 -6.72
N ILE A 60 10.18 6.16 -6.00
CA ILE A 60 10.86 5.71 -4.78
C ILE A 60 9.82 5.55 -3.67
N GLU A 61 9.01 6.59 -3.45
CA GLU A 61 7.95 6.57 -2.44
C GLU A 61 6.94 5.44 -2.65
N VAL A 62 6.49 5.25 -3.91
CA VAL A 62 5.53 4.20 -4.24
C VAL A 62 6.12 2.82 -3.99
N GLU A 63 7.42 2.64 -4.22
CA GLU A 63 8.08 1.37 -3.92
C GLU A 63 8.14 1.12 -2.41
N GLU A 64 8.46 2.15 -1.60
CA GLU A 64 8.48 2.04 -0.15
C GLU A 64 7.09 1.79 0.44
N ILE A 65 6.06 2.48 -0.06
CA ILE A 65 4.65 2.26 0.31
C ILE A 65 4.25 0.81 0.01
N ARG A 66 4.59 0.31 -1.18
CA ARG A 66 4.29 -1.07 -1.58
C ARG A 66 5.01 -2.11 -0.72
N ALA A 67 6.27 -1.85 -0.37
CA ALA A 67 7.03 -2.71 0.52
C ALA A 67 6.41 -2.75 1.93
N SER A 68 6.04 -1.58 2.48
CA SER A 68 5.36 -1.48 3.77
C SER A 68 3.99 -2.17 3.77
N TRP A 69 3.23 -2.03 2.68
CA TRP A 69 1.94 -2.71 2.51
C TRP A 69 2.10 -4.23 2.46
N ALA A 70 3.06 -4.75 1.70
CA ALA A 70 3.35 -6.18 1.65
C ALA A 70 3.75 -6.73 3.01
N ALA A 71 4.55 -5.99 3.80
CA ALA A 71 4.89 -6.37 5.16
C ALA A 71 3.65 -6.48 6.06
N GLN A 72 2.78 -5.47 6.05
CA GLN A 72 1.54 -5.47 6.84
C GLN A 72 0.59 -6.62 6.46
N ILE A 73 0.47 -6.93 5.16
CA ILE A 73 -0.30 -8.08 4.70
C ILE A 73 0.30 -9.38 5.26
N ASN A 74 1.62 -9.55 5.15
CA ASN A 74 2.27 -10.78 5.59
C ASN A 74 2.18 -10.97 7.10
N ASP A 75 2.29 -9.90 7.89
CA ASP A 75 2.07 -9.93 9.34
C ASP A 75 0.63 -10.37 9.67
N ALA A 76 -0.36 -9.83 8.95
CA ALA A 76 -1.76 -10.22 9.14
C ALA A 76 -2.02 -11.68 8.72
N LEU A 77 -1.43 -12.15 7.61
CA LEU A 77 -1.54 -13.54 7.16
C LEU A 77 -0.89 -14.50 8.17
N GLU A 78 0.25 -14.13 8.75
CA GLU A 78 0.91 -14.91 9.80
C GLU A 78 0.04 -15.03 11.06
N LEU A 79 -0.52 -13.91 11.53
CA LEU A 79 -1.45 -13.90 12.67
C LEU A 79 -2.70 -14.76 12.41
N ALA A 80 -3.16 -14.81 11.17
CA ALA A 80 -4.27 -15.66 10.74
C ALA A 80 -3.86 -17.12 10.46
N GLN A 81 -2.59 -17.49 10.65
CA GLN A 81 -2.03 -18.81 10.37
C GLN A 81 -2.20 -19.26 8.90
N VAL A 82 -2.20 -18.30 7.98
CA VAL A 82 -2.23 -18.53 6.54
C VAL A 82 -0.79 -18.63 6.03
N ALA A 83 -0.48 -19.59 5.15
CA ALA A 83 0.89 -19.88 4.73
C ALA A 83 1.37 -18.97 3.58
N GLU A 84 0.42 -18.46 2.79
CA GLU A 84 0.64 -17.61 1.64
C GLU A 84 1.34 -16.30 2.03
N ARG A 85 2.16 -15.77 1.13
CA ARG A 85 2.87 -14.50 1.32
C ARG A 85 2.78 -13.65 0.06
N VAL A 86 2.81 -12.34 0.27
CA VAL A 86 2.77 -11.33 -0.79
C VAL A 86 4.13 -10.65 -0.89
N ASP A 87 4.60 -10.50 -2.12
CA ASP A 87 5.78 -9.70 -2.46
C ASP A 87 5.37 -8.68 -3.52
N HIS A 88 5.69 -7.41 -3.28
CA HIS A 88 5.34 -6.30 -4.15
C HIS A 88 6.19 -6.24 -5.44
N ARG A 89 7.31 -6.97 -5.46
CA ARG A 89 8.20 -7.05 -6.60
C ARG A 89 7.59 -7.94 -7.68
N SER A 90 7.90 -7.68 -8.95
CA SER A 90 7.53 -8.60 -10.02
C SER A 90 8.28 -9.94 -9.88
N TYR A 91 7.75 -11.02 -10.42
CA TYR A 91 8.42 -12.32 -10.40
C TYR A 91 9.85 -12.27 -10.95
N ALA A 92 10.09 -11.51 -12.03
CA ALA A 92 11.43 -11.25 -12.54
C ALA A 92 12.38 -10.61 -11.51
N ARG A 93 11.90 -9.66 -10.70
CA ARG A 93 12.68 -9.01 -9.63
C ARG A 93 12.84 -9.90 -8.39
N GLN A 94 12.00 -10.92 -8.24
CA GLN A 94 12.15 -11.96 -7.22
C GLN A 94 13.09 -13.10 -7.67
N GLY A 95 13.41 -13.18 -8.96
CA GLY A 95 14.15 -14.30 -9.54
C GLY A 95 13.29 -15.57 -9.71
N VAL A 96 11.97 -15.41 -9.80
CA VAL A 96 11.01 -16.49 -10.01
C VAL A 96 10.70 -16.60 -11.49
N GLU A 97 10.90 -17.78 -12.07
CA GLU A 97 10.55 -18.08 -13.46
C GLU A 97 9.06 -18.44 -13.60
N MET A 98 8.21 -17.45 -13.34
CA MET A 98 6.75 -17.57 -13.48
C MET A 98 6.21 -16.39 -14.28
N GLU A 99 5.28 -16.67 -15.18
CA GLU A 99 4.57 -15.64 -15.94
C GLU A 99 3.44 -15.03 -15.09
N PRO A 100 3.29 -13.70 -15.04
CA PRO A 100 2.17 -13.05 -14.36
C PRO A 100 0.82 -13.50 -14.94
N THR A 101 -0.16 -13.71 -14.07
CA THR A 101 -1.53 -14.04 -14.48
C THR A 101 -2.20 -12.84 -15.15
N VAL A 102 -2.99 -13.09 -16.20
CA VAL A 102 -3.81 -12.05 -16.84
C VAL A 102 -4.96 -11.67 -15.92
N LYS A 103 -5.20 -10.36 -15.73
CA LYS A 103 -6.36 -9.88 -14.95
C LYS A 103 -7.66 -10.36 -15.61
N MET A 104 -8.36 -11.25 -14.92
CA MET A 104 -9.76 -11.57 -15.17
C MET A 104 -10.57 -10.59 -14.31
N GLY A 105 -11.50 -9.87 -14.93
CA GLY A 105 -12.17 -8.68 -14.37
C GLY A 105 -12.74 -8.83 -12.97
#